data_AF-A0A7L4PMI8-F1
#
_entry.id   AF-A0A7L4PMI8-F1
#
_cell.length_a   1.000
_cell.length_b   1.000
_cell.length_c   1.000
_cell.angle_alpha   90.00
_cell.angle_beta   90.00
_cell.angle_gamma   90.00
#
_symmetry.space_group_name_H-M   'P 1'
#
loop_
_entity.id
_entity.type
_entity.pdbx_description
1 polymer ?
#
loop_
_entity_poly.entity_id
_entity_poly.type
_entity_poly.pdbx_seq_one_letter_code
_entity_poly.pdbx_strand_id
1 'polypeptide(L)'
;MFLPYLVAALPLVVVFAILILIATYVAPVAVLKYIKTDKFSEAFNLNDIAKYIFTGDYIVAWVLVLVLNLALVGILSNVPFIGTAIASFITGMIGFSLYAGVMIGIDKKN
;
A
#
# COMPACT_ATOMS: atom_id res chain seq x y z
N MET A 1 5.75 -28.54 -22.40
CA MET A 1 5.19 -29.38 -21.31
C MET A 1 4.60 -28.56 -20.16
N PHE A 2 5.08 -27.35 -19.85
CA PHE A 2 4.61 -26.55 -18.70
C PHE A 2 3.34 -25.71 -18.92
N LEU A 3 3.01 -25.37 -20.18
CA LEU A 3 1.89 -24.49 -20.52
C LEU A 3 0.53 -24.89 -19.91
N PRO A 4 0.09 -26.17 -19.93
CA PRO A 4 -1.20 -26.55 -19.32
C PRO A 4 -1.22 -26.35 -17.79
N TYR A 5 -0.09 -26.53 -17.10
CA TYR A 5 0.01 -26.28 -15.66
C TYR A 5 -0.02 -24.79 -15.33
N LEU A 6 0.57 -23.94 -16.17
CA LEU A 6 0.50 -22.48 -16.01
C LEU A 6 -0.93 -21.97 -16.18
N VAL A 7 -1.66 -22.48 -17.19
CA VAL A 7 -3.07 -22.13 -17.40
C VAL A 7 -3.94 -22.60 -16.24
N ALA A 8 -3.69 -23.81 -15.71
CA ALA A 8 -4.39 -24.33 -14.53
C ALA A 8 -4.09 -23.51 -13.25
N ALA A 9 -2.93 -22.86 -13.17
CA ALA A 9 -2.55 -22.02 -12.04
C ALA A 9 -3.09 -20.58 -12.13
N LEU A 10 -3.62 -20.13 -13.28
CA LEU A 10 -4.15 -18.78 -13.45
C LEU A 10 -5.15 -18.34 -12.38
N PRO A 11 -6.13 -19.18 -11.97
CA PRO A 11 -7.05 -18.80 -10.89
C PRO A 11 -6.31 -18.48 -9.58
N LEU A 12 -5.28 -19.25 -9.23
CA LEU A 12 -4.48 -19.02 -8.03
C LEU A 12 -3.66 -17.73 -8.15
N VAL A 13 -3.08 -17.47 -9.33
CA VAL A 13 -2.33 -16.23 -9.59
C VAL A 13 -3.23 -15.00 -9.44
N VAL A 14 -4.46 -15.07 -9.96
CA VAL A 14 -5.45 -13.98 -9.83
C VAL A 14 -5.82 -13.74 -8.36
N VAL A 15 -6.10 -14.81 -7.61
CA VAL A 15 -6.39 -14.71 -6.16
C VAL A 15 -5.22 -14.07 -5.42
N PHE A 16 -3.99 -14.53 -5.69
CA PHE A 16 -2.79 -13.99 -5.06
C PHE A 16 -2.59 -12.50 -5.37
N ALA A 17 -2.77 -12.09 -6.64
CA ALA A 17 -2.66 -10.70 -7.04
C ALA A 17 -3.70 -9.81 -6.32
N ILE A 18 -4.94 -10.27 -6.18
CA ILE A 18 -6.00 -9.55 -5.45
C ILE A 18 -5.63 -9.42 -3.97
N LEU A 19 -5.12 -10.49 -3.35
CA LEU A 19 -4.71 -10.45 -1.94
C LEU A 19 -3.55 -9.47 -1.70
N ILE A 20 -2.56 -9.43 -2.60
CA ILE A 20 -1.48 -8.42 -2.54
C ILE A 20 -2.06 -7.01 -2.68
N LEU A 21 -2.97 -6.79 -3.63
CA LEU A 21 -3.57 -5.49 -3.84
C LEU A 21 -4.29 -5.00 -2.58
N ILE A 22 -5.12 -5.85 -1.97
CA ILE A 22 -5.81 -5.56 -0.71
C ILE A 22 -4.78 -5.30 0.40
N ALA A 23 -3.75 -6.15 0.53
CA ALA A 23 -2.73 -5.98 1.56
C ALA A 23 -2.00 -4.64 1.42
N THR A 24 -1.55 -4.27 0.22
CA THR A 24 -0.86 -2.99 -0.04
C THR A 24 -1.76 -1.77 0.19
N TYR A 25 -3.06 -1.93 0.03
CA TYR A 25 -4.05 -0.89 0.28
C TYR A 25 -4.39 -0.73 1.76
N VAL A 26 -4.48 -1.82 2.52
CA VAL A 26 -4.88 -1.80 3.94
C VAL A 26 -3.69 -1.57 4.87
N ALA A 27 -2.51 -2.08 4.49
CA ALA A 27 -1.31 -2.07 5.33
C ALA A 27 -0.89 -0.68 5.84
N PRO A 28 -0.94 0.42 5.06
CA PRO A 28 -0.48 1.71 5.55
C PRO A 28 -1.27 2.20 6.76
N VAL A 29 -2.61 2.08 6.72
CA VAL A 29 -3.47 2.46 7.84
C VAL A 29 -3.27 1.52 9.02
N ALA A 30 -3.16 0.21 8.77
CA ALA A 30 -2.89 -0.78 9.81
C ALA A 30 -1.59 -0.47 10.58
N VAL A 31 -0.51 -0.18 9.85
CA VAL A 31 0.80 0.18 10.42
C VAL A 31 0.71 1.49 11.19
N LEU A 32 0.06 2.52 10.63
CA LEU A 32 -0.10 3.80 11.31
C LEU A 32 -0.95 3.69 12.59
N LYS A 33 -1.98 2.84 12.58
CA LYS A 33 -2.79 2.51 13.77
C LYS A 33 -1.96 1.85 14.85
N TYR A 34 -1.13 0.86 14.49
CA TYR A 34 -0.19 0.25 15.42
C TYR A 34 0.77 1.29 16.00
N ILE A 35 1.41 2.10 15.16
CA ILE A 35 2.36 3.14 15.60
C ILE A 35 1.70 4.18 16.51
N LYS A 36 0.47 4.62 16.18
CA LYS A 36 -0.26 5.64 16.95
C LYS A 36 -0.70 5.13 18.33
N THR A 37 -0.98 3.84 18.45
CA THR A 37 -1.59 3.26 19.67
C THR A 37 -0.62 2.41 20.49
N ASP A 38 0.54 2.09 19.93
CA ASP A 38 1.52 1.13 20.45
C ASP A 38 0.94 -0.28 20.72
N LYS A 39 -0.15 -0.64 20.04
CA LYS A 39 -0.87 -1.91 20.21
C LYS A 39 -0.93 -2.67 18.89
N PHE A 40 -0.22 -3.80 18.80
CA PHE A 40 -0.20 -4.60 17.58
C PHE A 40 -1.59 -5.08 17.15
N SER A 41 -2.48 -5.37 18.10
CA SER A 41 -3.87 -5.77 17.83
C SER A 41 -4.66 -4.70 17.06
N GLU A 42 -4.34 -3.42 17.22
CA GLU A 42 -5.03 -2.32 16.53
C GLU A 42 -4.72 -2.30 15.02
N ALA A 43 -3.60 -2.87 14.57
CA ALA A 43 -3.32 -3.05 13.15
C ALA A 43 -4.29 -4.03 12.46
N PHE A 44 -5.01 -4.84 13.24
CA PHE A 44 -5.97 -5.84 12.72
C PHE A 44 -7.42 -5.47 13.04
N ASN A 45 -7.66 -4.30 13.65
CA ASN A 45 -9.01 -3.82 13.90
C ASN A 45 -9.64 -3.28 12.61
N LEU A 46 -10.14 -4.19 11.77
CA LEU A 46 -10.66 -3.88 10.43
C LEU A 46 -11.82 -2.88 10.46
N ASN A 47 -12.66 -2.91 11.50
CA ASN A 47 -13.77 -1.97 11.65
C ASN A 47 -13.29 -0.53 11.79
N ASP A 48 -12.18 -0.32 12.51
CA ASP A 48 -11.60 1.01 12.66
C ASP A 48 -10.79 1.43 11.43
N ILE A 49 -10.08 0.48 10.82
CA ILE A 49 -9.34 0.72 9.56
C ILE A 49 -10.29 1.10 8.41
N ALA A 50 -11.46 0.45 8.33
CA ALA A 50 -12.49 0.73 7.33
C ALA A 50 -12.90 2.21 7.28
N LYS A 51 -12.89 2.90 8.42
CA LYS A 51 -13.25 4.33 8.51
C LYS A 51 -12.33 5.23 7.69
N TYR A 52 -11.08 4.81 7.49
CA TYR A 52 -10.09 5.56 6.73
C TYR A 52 -10.03 5.11 5.29
N ILE A 53 -9.94 3.79 5.07
CA ILE A 53 -9.63 3.27 3.74
C ILE A 53 -10.75 3.55 2.73
N PHE A 54 -12.03 3.53 3.13
CA PHE A 54 -13.14 3.80 2.22
C PHE A 54 -13.37 5.29 1.89
N THR A 55 -12.51 6.19 2.37
CA THR A 55 -12.62 7.62 2.07
C THR A 55 -12.01 7.97 0.72
N GLY A 56 -12.63 8.90 -0.01
CA GLY A 56 -12.11 9.39 -1.28
C GLY A 56 -10.69 9.96 -1.16
N ASP A 57 -10.43 10.73 -0.09
CA ASP A 57 -9.11 11.31 0.20
C ASP A 57 -8.04 10.22 0.34
N TYR A 58 -8.35 9.10 1.00
CA TYR A 58 -7.43 7.97 1.13
C TYR A 58 -7.18 7.24 -0.19
N ILE A 59 -8.26 6.97 -0.94
CA ILE A 59 -8.16 6.33 -2.27
C ILE A 59 -7.24 7.16 -3.18
N VAL A 60 -7.43 8.47 -3.22
CA VAL A 60 -6.59 9.38 -4.01
C VAL A 60 -5.14 9.35 -3.54
N ALA A 61 -4.90 9.43 -2.22
CA ALA A 61 -3.54 9.34 -1.68
C ALA A 61 -2.85 8.03 -2.08
N TRP A 62 -3.55 6.90 -2.02
CA TRP A 62 -3.00 5.60 -2.41
C TRP A 62 -2.65 5.53 -3.90
N VAL A 63 -3.54 6.01 -4.77
CA VAL A 63 -3.27 6.10 -6.22
C VAL A 63 -2.06 7.00 -6.51
N LEU A 64 -1.94 8.15 -5.83
CA LEU A 64 -0.80 9.04 -5.99
C LEU A 64 0.52 8.37 -5.60
N VAL A 65 0.53 7.61 -4.51
CA VAL A 65 1.71 6.86 -4.06
C VAL A 65 2.08 5.77 -5.06
N LEU A 66 1.09 5.08 -5.64
CA LEU A 66 1.34 4.11 -6.71
C LEU A 66 1.96 4.76 -7.95
N VAL A 67 1.38 5.87 -8.43
CA VAL A 67 1.90 6.60 -9.59
C VAL A 67 3.32 7.09 -9.33
N LEU A 68 3.58 7.62 -8.12
CA LEU A 68 4.92 8.03 -7.70
C LEU A 68 5.91 6.85 -7.72
N ASN A 69 5.49 5.68 -7.21
CA ASN A 69 6.35 4.51 -7.19
C ASN A 69 6.71 4.05 -8.62
N LEU A 70 5.71 3.97 -9.51
CA LEU A 70 5.93 3.60 -10.90
C LEU A 70 6.85 4.60 -11.61
N ALA A 71 6.67 5.90 -11.37
CA ALA A 71 7.54 6.93 -11.91
C ALA A 71 8.99 6.80 -11.41
N LEU A 72 9.18 6.62 -10.10
CA LEU A 72 10.52 6.47 -9.51
C LEU A 72 11.22 5.19 -9.96
N VAL A 73 10.51 4.06 -10.01
CA VAL A 73 11.06 2.79 -10.52
C VAL A 73 11.42 2.94 -12.00
N GLY A 74 10.58 3.60 -12.81
CA GLY A 74 10.88 3.90 -14.21
C GLY A 74 12.16 4.71 -14.38
N ILE A 75 12.30 5.82 -13.64
CA ILE A 75 13.48 6.69 -13.70
C ILE A 75 14.74 5.97 -13.20
N LEU A 76 14.65 5.32 -12.04
CA LEU A 76 15.78 4.70 -11.35
C LEU A 76 16.11 3.29 -11.86
N SER A 77 15.36 2.75 -12.82
CA SER A 77 15.64 1.47 -13.48
C SER A 77 17.03 1.42 -14.14
N ASN A 78 17.58 2.58 -14.51
CA ASN A 78 18.91 2.73 -15.08
C ASN A 78 20.04 2.61 -14.05
N VAL A 79 19.73 2.53 -12.75
CA VAL A 79 20.72 2.39 -11.67
C VAL A 79 20.69 0.95 -11.14
N PRO A 80 21.64 0.09 -11.54
CA PRO A 80 21.67 -1.30 -11.13
C PRO A 80 21.80 -1.45 -9.61
N PHE A 81 21.21 -2.52 -9.07
CA PHE A 81 21.27 -2.95 -7.66
C PHE A 81 20.64 -2.01 -6.61
N ILE A 82 20.70 -0.68 -6.77
CA ILE A 82 20.32 0.29 -5.74
C ILE A 82 19.09 1.14 -6.14
N GLY A 83 18.81 1.31 -7.44
CA GLY A 83 17.72 2.17 -7.91
C GLY A 83 16.34 1.82 -7.34
N THR A 84 16.01 0.53 -7.27
CA THR A 84 14.73 0.06 -6.69
C THR A 84 14.65 0.29 -5.18
N ALA A 85 15.77 0.17 -4.45
CA ALA A 85 15.83 0.45 -3.02
C ALA A 85 15.61 1.93 -2.73
N ILE A 86 16.24 2.82 -3.51
CA ILE A 86 16.04 4.28 -3.43
C ILE A 86 14.58 4.63 -3.74
N ALA A 87 14.03 4.09 -4.83
CA ALA A 87 12.62 4.29 -5.18
C ALA A 87 11.69 3.89 -4.04
N SER A 88 11.89 2.70 -3.47
CA SER A 88 11.08 2.16 -2.38
C SER A 88 11.16 3.02 -1.12
N PHE A 89 12.36 3.49 -0.76
CA PHE A 89 12.55 4.37 0.40
C PHE A 89 11.83 5.71 0.22
N ILE A 90 12.02 6.37 -0.93
CA ILE A 90 11.38 7.67 -1.22
C ILE A 90 9.86 7.51 -1.26
N THR A 91 9.35 6.51 -1.99
CA THR A 91 7.91 6.21 -2.01
C THR A 91 7.38 5.92 -0.61
N GLY A 92 8.10 5.14 0.20
CA GLY A 92 7.69 4.81 1.56
C GLY A 92 7.57 6.05 2.44
N MET A 93 8.61 6.90 2.47
CA MET A 93 8.62 8.14 3.26
C MET A 93 7.48 9.08 2.87
N ILE A 94 7.32 9.34 1.57
CA ILE A 94 6.26 10.23 1.06
C ILE A 94 4.89 9.61 1.29
N GLY A 95 4.75 8.31 1.01
CA GLY A 95 3.49 7.58 1.13
C GLY A 95 2.98 7.55 2.57
N PHE A 96 3.80 7.11 3.52
CA PHE A 96 3.42 7.11 4.93
C PHE A 96 3.10 8.50 5.46
N SER A 97 3.80 9.54 4.99
CA SER A 97 3.50 10.93 5.34
C SER A 97 2.13 11.37 4.81
N LEU A 98 1.81 11.04 3.55
CA LEU A 98 0.51 11.33 2.94
C LEU A 98 -0.63 10.58 3.65
N TYR A 99 -0.48 9.28 3.88
CA TYR A 99 -1.48 8.47 4.57
C TYR A 99 -1.75 8.98 5.99
N ALA A 100 -0.69 9.32 6.74
CA ALA A 100 -0.83 9.91 8.07
C ALA A 100 -1.55 11.26 8.03
N GLY A 101 -1.22 12.12 7.06
CA GLY A 101 -1.90 13.40 6.84
C GLY A 101 -3.39 13.24 6.58
N VAL A 102 -3.77 12.28 5.72
CA VAL A 102 -5.18 11.96 5.44
C VAL A 102 -5.90 11.46 6.70
N MET A 103 -5.29 10.53 7.45
CA MET A 103 -5.88 10.02 8.70
C MET A 103 -6.11 11.13 9.72
N ILE A 104 -5.12 12.02 9.93
CA ILE A 104 -5.26 13.17 10.82
C ILE A 104 -6.38 14.11 10.35
N GLY A 105 -6.50 14.32 9.03
CA GLY A 105 -7.56 15.13 8.44
C GLY A 105 -8.96 14.54 8.67
N ILE A 106 -9.10 13.22 8.58
CA ILE A 106 -10.35 12.51 8.85
C ILE A 106 -10.68 12.56 10.34
N ASP A 107 -9.70 12.30 11.22
CA ASP A 107 -9.86 12.34 12.67
C ASP A 107 -10.31 13.71 13.19
N LYS A 108 -9.95 14.80 12.49
CA LYS A 108 -10.38 16.17 12.85
C LYS A 108 -11.82 16.51 12.41
N LYS A 109 -12.36 15.78 11.43
CA LYS A 109 -13.70 16.02 10.87
C LYS A 109 -14.79 15.21 11.60
N ASN A 110 -14.41 14.14 12.30
CA ASN A 110 -15.28 13.27 13.08
C ASN A 110 -15.21 13.62 14.58
#